data_AF-A0A089XH38-F1
#
_entry.id   AF-A0A089XH38-F1
#
_cell.length_a   1.000
_cell.length_b   1.000
_cell.length_c   1.000
_cell.angle_alpha   90.00
_cell.angle_beta   90.00
_cell.angle_gamma   90.00
#
_symmetry.space_group_name_H-M   'P 1'
#
loop_
_entity.id
_entity.type
_entity.pdbx_description
1 polymer ?
#
loop_
_entity_poly.entity_id
_entity_poly.type
_entity_poly.pdbx_seq_one_letter_code
_entity_poly.pdbx_strand_id
1 'polypeptide(L)'
;MDWEGIPRKWSSNGKSYNLSLHRRIERFKTAKPTFSKAADLLLAVKWIGNVGSHGSVIRVLDVLDAVDILDRIIQQLYDTSPARIERKAEEIIARKGLPASHITSLPMPPF
;
A
#
# COMPACT_ATOMS: atom_id res chain seq x y z
N MET A 1 10.05 -0.94 -11.95
CA MET A 1 8.67 -0.76 -11.44
C MET A 1 8.62 -1.32 -10.02
N ASP A 2 7.56 -1.07 -9.25
CA ASP A 2 7.25 -1.89 -8.08
C ASP A 2 6.47 -3.16 -8.50
N TRP A 3 6.12 -4.00 -7.53
CA TRP A 3 5.43 -5.26 -7.75
C TRP A 3 4.00 -5.07 -8.30
N GLU A 4 3.45 -3.86 -8.20
CA GLU A 4 2.17 -3.47 -8.80
C GLU A 4 2.30 -2.97 -10.25
N GLY A 5 3.51 -2.98 -10.80
CA GLY A 5 3.79 -2.48 -12.15
C GLY A 5 3.93 -0.95 -12.23
N ILE A 6 3.96 -0.24 -11.10
CA ILE A 6 4.04 1.23 -11.10
C ILE A 6 5.52 1.68 -11.17
N PRO A 7 5.88 2.60 -12.08
CA PRO A 7 7.24 3.13 -12.14
C PRO A 7 7.64 3.82 -10.83
N ARG A 8 8.87 3.58 -10.37
CA ARG A 8 9.47 4.29 -9.20
C ARG A 8 10.40 5.41 -9.62
N LYS A 9 10.85 5.40 -10.87
CA LYS A 9 11.72 6.42 -11.47
C LYS A 9 11.06 6.96 -12.73
N TRP A 10 11.37 8.21 -13.03
CA TRP A 10 10.96 8.90 -14.23
C TRP A 10 12.20 9.50 -14.89
N SER A 11 12.34 9.30 -16.20
CA SER A 11 13.46 9.87 -16.96
C SER A 11 12.95 11.02 -17.82
N SER A 12 13.64 12.16 -17.74
CA SER A 12 13.36 13.34 -18.56
C SER A 12 14.69 14.02 -18.89
N ASN A 13 14.87 14.40 -20.17
CA ASN A 13 16.08 15.05 -20.68
C ASN A 13 17.38 14.32 -20.29
N GLY A 14 17.39 12.98 -20.45
CA GLY A 14 18.55 12.14 -20.14
C GLY A 14 18.86 11.95 -18.65
N LYS A 15 18.11 12.61 -17.75
CA LYS A 15 18.27 12.48 -16.30
C LYS A 15 17.14 11.65 -15.68
N SER A 16 17.48 10.80 -14.72
CA SER A 16 16.51 9.95 -14.00
C SER A 16 16.24 10.51 -12.60
N TYR A 17 14.96 10.59 -12.24
CA TYR A 17 14.48 11.11 -10.97
C TYR A 17 13.62 10.06 -10.27
N ASN A 18 13.65 10.00 -8.95
CA ASN A 18 12.70 9.20 -8.19
C ASN A 18 11.31 9.86 -8.26
N LEU A 19 10.28 9.06 -8.54
CA LEU A 19 8.90 9.52 -8.48
C LEU A 19 8.47 9.68 -7.02
N SER A 20 7.82 10.80 -6.71
CA SER A 20 7.24 11.02 -5.39
C SER A 20 6.12 10.03 -5.11
N LEU A 21 5.84 9.75 -3.83
CA LEU A 21 4.72 8.90 -3.42
C LEU A 21 3.39 9.37 -4.06
N HIS A 22 3.16 10.68 -4.05
CA HIS A 22 1.97 11.28 -4.66
C HIS A 22 1.84 10.93 -6.16
N ARG A 23 2.91 11.14 -6.95
CA ARG A 23 2.91 10.78 -8.38
C ARG A 23 2.74 9.28 -8.61
N ARG A 24 3.27 8.44 -7.72
CA ARG A 24 3.08 6.99 -7.78
C ARG A 24 1.62 6.61 -7.54
N ILE A 25 0.93 7.25 -6.60
CA ILE A 25 -0.51 7.02 -6.35
C ILE A 25 -1.37 7.48 -7.53
N GLU A 26 -1.08 8.66 -8.11
CA GLU A 26 -1.78 9.12 -9.33
C GLU A 26 -1.62 8.13 -10.49
N ARG A 27 -0.38 7.65 -10.71
CA ARG A 27 -0.12 6.64 -11.74
C ARG A 27 -0.81 5.31 -11.44
N PHE A 28 -0.83 4.88 -10.18
CA PHE A 28 -1.57 3.71 -9.74
C PHE A 28 -3.06 3.82 -10.09
N LYS A 29 -3.68 4.98 -9.80
CA LYS A 29 -5.08 5.27 -10.17
C LYS A 29 -5.33 5.09 -11.67
N THR A 30 -4.44 5.63 -12.51
CA THR A 30 -4.56 5.53 -13.97
C THR A 30 -4.29 4.13 -14.51
N ALA A 31 -3.30 3.43 -13.94
CA ALA A 31 -2.88 2.11 -14.39
C ALA A 31 -3.86 1.01 -13.94
N LYS A 32 -4.57 1.21 -12.82
CA LYS A 32 -5.54 0.26 -12.27
C LYS A 32 -6.87 0.94 -11.95
N PRO A 33 -7.70 1.24 -12.97
CA PRO A 33 -8.98 1.94 -12.80
C PRO A 33 -9.94 1.25 -11.80
N THR A 34 -9.91 -0.08 -11.72
CA THR A 34 -10.67 -0.87 -10.74
C THR A 34 -10.39 -0.44 -9.30
N PHE A 35 -9.17 0.00 -8.99
CA PHE A 35 -8.73 0.46 -7.68
C PHE A 35 -8.72 1.99 -7.55
N SER A 36 -9.43 2.70 -8.43
CA SER A 36 -9.45 4.16 -8.46
C SER A 36 -9.89 4.79 -7.12
N LYS A 37 -10.90 4.20 -6.46
CA LYS A 37 -11.33 4.61 -5.11
C LYS A 37 -10.25 4.36 -4.06
N ALA A 38 -9.57 3.22 -4.10
CA ALA A 38 -8.46 2.94 -3.19
C ALA A 38 -7.30 3.94 -3.37
N ALA A 39 -7.05 4.39 -4.60
CA ALA A 39 -6.05 5.42 -4.88
C ALA A 39 -6.41 6.78 -4.25
N ASP A 40 -7.70 7.16 -4.27
CA ASP A 40 -8.17 8.38 -3.62
C ASP A 40 -8.04 8.31 -2.10
N LEU A 41 -8.37 7.15 -1.50
CA LEU A 41 -8.15 6.90 -0.08
C LEU A 41 -6.65 6.95 0.28
N LEU A 42 -5.77 6.37 -0.55
CA LEU A 42 -4.32 6.44 -0.37
C LEU A 42 -3.81 7.90 -0.39
N LEU A 43 -4.38 8.75 -1.25
CA LEU A 43 -4.06 10.18 -1.28
C LEU A 43 -4.46 10.87 0.03
N ALA A 44 -5.63 10.54 0.60
CA ALA A 44 -6.07 11.09 1.88
C ALA A 44 -5.09 10.75 3.01
N VAL A 45 -4.72 9.47 3.17
CA VAL A 45 -3.73 9.02 4.16
C VAL A 45 -2.38 9.71 3.94
N LYS A 46 -1.94 9.84 2.68
CA LYS A 46 -0.72 10.56 2.34
C LYS A 46 -0.75 12.02 2.78
N TRP A 47 -1.89 12.71 2.67
CA TRP A 47 -1.98 14.11 3.12
C TRP A 47 -1.86 14.23 4.63
N ILE A 48 -2.52 13.35 5.39
CA ILE A 48 -2.41 13.31 6.86
C ILE A 48 -0.96 13.03 7.27
N GLY A 49 -0.34 11.99 6.69
CA GLY A 49 1.05 11.64 6.96
C GLY A 49 2.06 12.73 6.58
N ASN A 50 1.80 13.47 5.50
CA ASN A 50 2.62 14.62 5.10
C ASN A 50 2.59 15.73 6.16
N VAL A 51 1.42 16.04 6.72
CA VAL A 51 1.28 17.05 7.79
C VAL A 51 2.10 16.62 9.01
N GLY A 52 1.94 15.38 9.47
CA GLY A 52 2.69 14.87 10.63
C GLY A 52 4.21 14.83 10.43
N SER A 53 4.69 14.52 9.22
CA SER A 53 6.12 14.42 8.93
C SER A 53 6.85 15.77 8.90
N HIS A 54 6.14 16.87 8.65
CA HIS A 54 6.72 18.22 8.62
C HIS A 54 6.75 18.90 10.01
N GLY A 55 6.50 18.15 11.09
CA GLY A 55 6.54 18.66 12.46
C GLY A 55 5.33 19.50 12.87
N SER A 56 4.27 19.49 12.06
CA SER A 56 3.00 20.13 12.41
C SER A 56 2.30 19.38 13.53
N VAL A 57 1.54 20.10 14.36
CA VAL A 57 0.68 19.48 15.38
C VAL A 57 -0.45 18.74 14.66
N ILE A 58 -0.45 17.41 14.80
CA ILE A 58 -1.53 16.53 14.36
C ILE A 58 -2.34 16.09 15.58
N ARG A 59 -3.67 16.06 15.47
CA ARG A 59 -4.52 15.57 16.57
C ARG A 59 -4.58 14.06 16.51
N VAL A 60 -4.77 13.42 17.67
CA VAL A 60 -4.98 11.96 17.75
C VAL A 60 -6.13 11.51 16.85
N LEU A 61 -7.21 12.31 16.77
CA LEU A 61 -8.34 12.03 15.90
C LEU A 61 -7.94 11.93 14.41
N ASP A 62 -7.08 12.83 13.93
CA ASP A 62 -6.64 12.81 12.52
C ASP A 62 -5.81 11.55 12.22
N VAL A 63 -5.10 11.01 13.22
CA VAL A 63 -4.37 9.74 13.09
C VAL A 63 -5.34 8.55 13.07
N LEU A 64 -6.38 8.56 13.92
CA LEU A 64 -7.40 7.52 13.91
C LEU A 64 -8.16 7.48 12.58
N ASP A 65 -8.53 8.65 12.04
CA ASP A 65 -9.13 8.75 10.70
C ASP A 65 -8.21 8.12 9.63
N ALA A 66 -6.90 8.37 9.70
CA ALA A 66 -5.94 7.77 8.77
C ALA A 66 -5.88 6.23 8.91
N VAL A 67 -6.00 5.70 10.13
CA VAL A 67 -6.01 4.25 10.40
C VAL A 67 -7.28 3.61 9.82
N ASP A 68 -8.44 4.19 10.05
CA ASP A 68 -9.71 3.68 9.50
C ASP A 68 -9.71 3.69 7.96
N ILE A 69 -9.20 4.77 7.37
CA ILE A 69 -9.04 4.85 5.91
C ILE A 69 -8.04 3.79 5.42
N LEU A 70 -6.93 3.59 6.13
CA LEU A 70 -5.92 2.59 5.79
C LEU A 70 -6.48 1.17 5.84
N ASP A 71 -7.26 0.84 6.86
CA ASP A 71 -7.95 -0.44 6.96
C ASP A 71 -8.86 -0.66 5.74
N ARG A 72 -9.65 0.36 5.38
CA ARG A 72 -10.50 0.28 4.19
C ARG A 72 -9.72 0.08 2.89
N ILE A 73 -8.53 0.68 2.76
CA ILE A 73 -7.64 0.46 1.61
C ILE A 73 -7.17 -0.99 1.57
N ILE A 74 -6.75 -1.55 2.71
CA ILE A 74 -6.26 -2.93 2.80
C ILE A 74 -7.36 -3.91 2.37
N GLN A 75 -8.59 -3.71 2.84
CA GLN A 75 -9.75 -4.53 2.46
C GLN A 75 -10.11 -4.43 0.96
N GLN A 76 -9.76 -3.33 0.29
CA GLN A 76 -10.01 -3.16 -1.15
C GLN A 76 -8.91 -3.76 -2.02
N LEU A 77 -7.66 -3.68 -1.58
CA LEU A 77 -6.49 -4.09 -2.37
C LEU A 77 -6.13 -5.56 -2.17
N TYR A 78 -6.51 -6.16 -1.04
CA TYR A 78 -6.11 -7.50 -0.68
C TYR A 78 -7.30 -8.33 -0.22
N ASP A 79 -7.22 -9.63 -0.46
CA ASP A 79 -8.15 -10.58 0.14
C ASP A 79 -8.00 -10.58 1.67
N THR A 80 -8.99 -10.06 2.36
CA THR A 80 -9.06 -10.04 3.83
C THR A 80 -10.07 -11.04 4.36
N SER A 81 -10.38 -12.11 3.60
CA SER A 81 -11.26 -13.17 4.07
C SER A 81 -10.74 -13.80 5.36
N PRO A 82 -11.61 -14.05 6.37
CA PRO A 82 -11.19 -14.61 7.65
C PRO A 82 -10.37 -15.89 7.48
N ALA A 83 -10.82 -16.80 6.61
CA ALA A 83 -10.11 -18.05 6.32
C ALA A 83 -8.67 -17.84 5.82
N ARG A 84 -8.43 -16.85 4.94
CA ARG A 84 -7.06 -16.56 4.46
C ARG A 84 -6.19 -15.99 5.58
N ILE A 85 -6.76 -15.09 6.40
CA ILE A 85 -6.04 -14.43 7.48
C ILE A 85 -5.71 -15.40 8.61
N GLU A 86 -6.67 -16.23 9.02
CA GLU A 86 -6.49 -17.28 10.03
C GLU A 86 -5.43 -18.29 9.61
N ARG A 87 -5.50 -18.81 8.37
CA ARG A 87 -4.46 -19.71 7.84
C ARG A 87 -3.07 -19.08 7.86
N LYS A 88 -2.94 -17.80 7.46
CA LYS A 88 -1.66 -17.08 7.54
C LYS A 88 -1.15 -16.98 8.99
N ALA A 89 -2.05 -16.76 9.95
CA ALA A 89 -1.71 -16.69 11.36
C ALA A 89 -1.21 -18.04 11.87
N GLU A 90 -1.91 -19.14 11.56
CA GLU A 90 -1.50 -20.51 11.89
C GLU A 90 -0.11 -20.84 11.33
N GLU A 91 0.16 -20.53 10.06
CA GLU A 91 1.46 -20.72 9.43
C GLU A 91 2.58 -19.94 10.15
N ILE A 92 2.30 -18.69 10.55
CA ILE A 92 3.24 -17.84 11.31
C ILE A 92 3.53 -18.43 12.70
N ILE A 93 2.48 -18.88 13.40
CA ILE A 93 2.60 -19.49 14.72
C ILE A 93 3.42 -20.78 14.63
N ALA A 94 3.12 -21.64 13.65
CA ALA A 94 3.83 -22.91 13.44
C ALA A 94 5.32 -22.71 13.20
N ARG A 95 5.70 -21.68 12.42
CA ARG A 95 7.12 -21.32 12.18
C ARG A 95 7.71 -20.39 13.25
N LYS A 96 6.97 -20.09 14.33
CA LYS A 96 7.38 -19.17 15.41
C LYS A 96 7.94 -17.84 14.87
N GLY A 97 7.31 -17.31 13.82
CA GLY A 97 7.71 -16.05 13.18
C GLY A 97 8.95 -16.13 12.26
N LEU A 98 9.63 -17.28 12.14
CA LEU A 98 10.76 -17.42 11.21
C LEU A 98 10.29 -17.17 9.78
N PRO A 99 10.95 -16.30 8.99
CA PRO A 99 10.55 -16.00 7.62
C PRO A 99 10.40 -17.29 6.83
N ALA A 100 9.28 -17.45 6.10
CA ALA A 100 9.17 -18.54 5.15
C ALA A 100 10.25 -18.30 4.09
N SER A 101 11.38 -19.01 4.20
CA SER A 101 12.55 -18.78 3.37
C SER A 101 12.21 -19.09 1.91
N HIS A 102 12.26 -18.07 1.05
CA HIS A 102 12.47 -18.22 -0.40
C HIS A 102 11.62 -19.29 -1.12
N ILE A 103 10.31 -19.36 -0.87
CA ILE A 103 9.40 -20.09 -1.78
C ILE A 103 8.77 -19.08 -2.75
N THR A 104 9.49 -18.89 -3.85
CA THR A 104 8.94 -18.53 -5.16
C THR A 104 7.58 -19.21 -5.37
N SER A 105 6.59 -18.46 -5.88
CA SER A 105 5.26 -18.93 -6.34
C SER A 105 4.08 -18.95 -5.36
N LEU A 106 3.91 -17.95 -4.48
CA LEU A 106 2.53 -17.55 -4.20
C LEU A 106 1.97 -16.99 -5.52
N PRO A 107 0.92 -17.58 -6.11
CA PRO A 107 0.30 -16.97 -7.28
C PRO A 107 -0.06 -15.55 -6.86
N MET A 108 0.44 -14.57 -7.61
CA MET A 108 -0.07 -13.20 -7.56
C MET A 108 -1.59 -13.32 -7.51
N PRO A 109 -2.26 -12.72 -6.50
CA PRO A 109 -3.70 -12.80 -6.43
C PRO A 109 -4.25 -12.39 -7.81
N PRO A 110 -5.10 -13.21 -8.44
CA PRO A 110 -5.75 -12.78 -9.66
C PRO A 110 -6.53 -11.52 -9.30
N PHE A 111 -6.36 -10.48 -10.11
CA PHE A 111 -7.15 -9.25 -10.00
C PHE A 111 -8.65 -9.57 -10.03
#